data_AF-A0A3A6MV52-F1
#
_entry.id   AF-A0A3A6MV52-F1
#
_cell.length_a   1.000
_cell.length_b   1.000
_cell.length_c   1.000
_cell.angle_alpha   90.00
_cell.angle_beta   90.00
_cell.angle_gamma   90.00
#
_symmetry.space_group_name_H-M   'P 1'
#
loop_
_entity.id
_entity.type
_entity.pdbx_description
1 polymer ?
#
loop_
_entity_poly.entity_id
_entity_poly.type
_entity_poly.pdbx_seq_one_letter_code
_entity_poly.pdbx_strand_id
1 'polypeptide(L)' 'MGGKRDYTLEEPSSEIMEAVRQAALGGKMTCTLARKLATDFGVPPRVIGRACDRLDIKIHSCELGCF' A
#
# COMPACT_ATOMS: atom_id res chain seq x y z
N MET A 1 15.79 12.42 15.02
CA MET A 1 14.64 12.51 14.11
C MET A 1 13.90 11.17 14.17
N GLY A 2 13.09 10.95 15.21
CA GLY A 2 12.56 9.61 15.51
C GLY A 2 11.12 9.67 15.97
N GLY A 3 10.23 9.03 15.20
CA GLY A 3 8.86 8.65 15.55
C GLY A 3 7.90 9.83 15.78
N LYS A 4 6.62 9.77 15.44
CA LYS A 4 5.75 8.66 15.09
C LYS A 4 4.62 9.30 14.27
N ARG A 5 4.27 8.74 13.10
CA ARG A 5 2.91 8.92 12.59
C ARG A 5 2.21 7.65 13.02
N ASP A 6 1.53 7.76 14.15
CA ASP A 6 0.71 6.72 14.74
C ASP A 6 -0.45 6.42 13.78
N TYR A 7 -0.18 5.68 12.70
CA TYR A 7 -1.23 5.01 11.94
C TYR A 7 -1.65 3.81 12.76
N THR A 8 -2.46 4.10 13.79
CA THR A 8 -3.28 3.14 14.52
C THR A 8 -3.91 2.18 13.51
N LEU A 9 -3.78 0.91 13.83
CA LEU A 9 -3.77 -0.25 12.95
C LEU A 9 -5.09 -0.61 12.22
N GLU A 10 -6.02 0.31 12.00
CA GLU A 10 -7.40 -0.10 11.68
C GLU A 10 -7.91 0.35 10.31
N GLU A 11 -7.60 1.55 9.82
CA GLU A 11 -8.17 2.04 8.56
C GLU A 11 -7.15 2.77 7.65
N PRO A 12 -7.00 2.35 6.38
CA PRO A 12 -6.33 3.19 5.40
C PRO A 12 -7.16 4.48 5.20
N SER A 13 -6.54 5.64 5.32
CA SER A 13 -7.19 6.92 5.00
C SER A 13 -7.62 6.96 3.53
N SER A 14 -8.62 7.78 3.19
CA SER A 14 -9.04 7.96 1.79
C SER A 14 -7.87 8.36 0.88
N GLU A 15 -6.91 9.12 1.39
CA GLU A 15 -5.69 9.48 0.65
C GLU A 15 -4.87 8.24 0.25
N ILE A 16 -4.71 7.26 1.14
CA ILE A 16 -4.01 6.00 0.83
C ILE A 16 -4.80 5.20 -0.19
N MET A 17 -6.14 5.10 -0.05
CA MET A 17 -6.97 4.38 -1.01
C MET A 17 -6.94 5.02 -2.40
N GLU A 18 -7.00 6.35 -2.50
CA GLU A 18 -6.85 7.05 -3.78
C GLU A 18 -5.46 6.87 -4.36
N ALA A 19 -4.40 7.02 -3.57
CA ALA A 19 -3.04 6.84 -4.05
C ALA A 19 -2.79 5.41 -4.55
N VAL A 20 -3.29 4.41 -3.83
CA VAL A 20 -3.24 3.00 -4.24
C VAL A 20 -4.04 2.78 -5.52
N ARG A 21 -5.24 3.36 -5.64
CA ARG A 21 -6.06 3.28 -6.86
C ARG A 21 -5.41 3.96 -8.06
N GLN A 22 -4.80 5.13 -7.88
CA GLN A 22 -4.10 5.85 -8.93
C GLN A 22 -2.84 5.11 -9.37
N ALA A 23 -2.15 4.48 -8.41
CA ALA A 23 -0.97 3.66 -8.68
C ALA A 23 -1.33 2.31 -9.33
N ALA A 24 -2.53 1.77 -9.04
CA ALA A 24 -3.03 0.54 -9.64
C ALA A 24 -3.52 0.76 -11.08
N LEU A 25 -2.62 0.53 -12.03
CA LEU A 25 -2.92 0.55 -13.46
C LEU A 25 -3.86 -0.61 -13.82
N GLY A 26 -5.15 -0.31 -14.00
CA GLY A 26 -6.15 -1.28 -14.47
C GLY A 26 -6.51 -2.36 -13.44
N GLY A 27 -6.53 -2.02 -12.15
CA GLY A 27 -6.89 -2.95 -11.05
C GLY A 27 -5.76 -3.91 -10.66
N LYS A 28 -4.53 -3.63 -11.10
CA LYS A 28 -3.34 -4.43 -10.81
C LYS A 28 -2.23 -3.53 -10.31
N MET A 29 -1.46 -3.98 -9.31
CA MET A 29 -0.29 -3.25 -8.84
C MET A 29 0.86 -4.19 -8.49
N THR A 30 2.09 -3.67 -8.40
CA THR A 30 3.26 -4.47 -7.99
C THR A 30 3.62 -4.28 -6.53
N CYS A 31 4.29 -5.27 -5.92
CA CYS A 31 4.73 -5.15 -4.52
C CYS A 31 5.68 -3.96 -4.34
N THR A 32 6.49 -3.66 -5.36
CA THR A 32 7.42 -2.53 -5.39
C THR A 32 6.67 -1.22 -5.33
N LEU A 33 5.57 -1.10 -6.06
CA LEU A 33 4.71 0.10 -6.03
C LEU A 33 4.04 0.27 -4.66
N ALA A 34 3.49 -0.83 -4.10
CA ALA A 34 2.90 -0.83 -2.77
C ALA A 34 3.90 -0.40 -1.70
N ARG A 35 5.14 -0.90 -1.78
CA ARG A 35 6.25 -0.54 -0.87
C ARG A 35 6.68 0.91 -1.05
N LYS A 36 6.68 1.42 -2.29
CA LYS A 36 7.03 2.80 -2.60
C LYS A 36 6.00 3.77 -2.01
N LEU A 37 4.70 3.49 -2.20
CA LEU A 37 3.61 4.21 -1.53
C LEU A 37 3.73 4.13 -0.01
N ALA A 38 3.94 2.93 0.53
CA ALA A 38 4.14 2.73 1.96
C ALA A 38 5.26 3.64 2.51
N THR A 39 6.38 3.74 1.80
CA THR A 39 7.52 4.58 2.17
C THR A 39 7.19 6.07 2.06
N ASP A 40 6.50 6.47 0.99
CA ASP A 40 6.11 7.86 0.71
C ASP A 40 5.15 8.40 1.77
N PHE A 41 4.12 7.61 2.12
CA PHE A 41 3.17 7.93 3.18
C PHE A 41 3.74 7.70 4.59
N GLY A 42 4.85 6.98 4.71
CA GLY A 42 5.44 6.58 5.99
C GLY A 42 4.59 5.54 6.73
N VAL A 43 3.82 4.73 6.01
CA VAL A 43 2.95 3.67 6.55
C VAL A 43 3.56 2.28 6.32
N PRO A 44 3.20 1.27 7.13
CA PRO A 44 3.61 -0.09 6.87
C PRO A 44 3.00 -0.64 5.57
N PRO A 45 3.71 -1.48 4.79
CA PRO A 45 3.15 -2.11 3.59
C PRO A 45 1.94 -3.01 3.86
N ARG A 46 1.73 -3.44 5.11
CA ARG A 46 0.49 -4.13 5.54
C ARG A 46 -0.75 -3.24 5.43
N VAL A 47 -0.63 -1.94 5.69
CA VAL A 47 -1.73 -0.97 5.56
C VAL A 47 -2.08 -0.78 4.09
N ILE A 48 -1.06 -0.64 3.23
CA ILE A 48 -1.25 -0.61 1.78
C ILE A 48 -1.91 -1.91 1.30
N GLY A 49 -1.43 -3.07 1.74
CA GLY A 49 -2.02 -4.37 1.40
C GLY A 49 -3.51 -4.47 1.75
N ARG A 50 -3.93 -3.99 2.94
CA ARG A 50 -5.36 -3.90 3.31
C ARG A 50 -6.14 -2.94 2.40
N ALA A 51 -5.56 -1.80 2.04
CA ALA A 51 -6.20 -0.86 1.13
C ALA A 51 -6.41 -1.49 -0.25
N CYS A 52 -5.42 -2.23 -0.77
CA CYS A 52 -5.54 -2.97 -2.02
C CYS A 52 -6.62 -4.03 -1.97
N ASP A 53 -6.65 -4.82 -0.89
CA ASP A 53 -7.65 -5.87 -0.65
C ASP A 53 -9.08 -5.28 -0.64
N ARG A 54 -9.27 -4.14 0.04
CA ARG A 54 -10.54 -3.40 0.03
C ARG A 54 -10.94 -2.84 -1.33
N LEU A 55 -9.96 -2.49 -2.16
CA LEU A 55 -10.17 -1.93 -3.49
C LEU A 55 -10.23 -3.02 -4.58
N ASP A 56 -10.19 -4.31 -4.20
CA ASP A 56 -10.10 -5.46 -5.11
C ASP A 56 -8.91 -5.35 -6.09
N ILE A 57 -7.82 -4.71 -5.66
CA ILE A 57 -6.62 -4.53 -6.48
C ILE A 57 -5.73 -5.75 -6.30
N LYS A 58 -5.49 -6.48 -7.39
CA LYS A 58 -4.58 -7.62 -7.37
C LYS A 58 -3.13 -7.17 -7.37
N ILE A 59 -2.41 -7.49 -6.30
CA ILE A 59 -0.96 -7.31 -6.24
C ILE A 59 -0.32 -8.46 -7.05
N HIS A 60 0.19 -8.15 -8.23
CA HIS A 60 0.94 -9.07 -9.09
C HIS A 60 2.43 -8.70 -9.06
N SER A 61 3.32 -9.69 -9.08
CA SER A 61 4.78 -9.50 -8.97
C SER A 61 5.23 -9.06 -7.58
N CYS A 62 5.31 -10.02 -6.66
CA CYS A 62 6.33 -9.97 -5.61
C CYS A 62 7.67 -10.29 -6.29
N GLU A 63 8.30 -9.27 -6.88
CA GLU A 63 9.56 -9.43 -7.64
C GLU A 63 10.74 -9.79 -6.73
N LEU A 64 10.59 -9.54 -5.43
CA LEU A 64 11.37 -10.20 -4.40
C LEU A 64 10.76 -11.59 -4.21
N GLY A 65 11.40 -12.65 -4.73
CA GLY A 65 11.02 -14.06 -4.54
C GLY A 65 11.01 -14.50 -3.06
N CYS A 66 10.14 -13.91 -2.27
CA CYS A 66 9.93 -14.12 -0.84
C CYS A 66 8.43 -14.32 -0.63
N PHE A 67 7.95 -15.43 -1.18
CA PHE A 67 6.82 -16.19 -0.66
C PHE A 67 7.38 -17.41 0.08
#